data_AF-A0A9E4J381-F1
#
_entry.id   AF-A0A9E4J381-F1
#
_cell.length_a   1.000
_cell.length_b   1.000
_cell.length_c   1.000
_cell.angle_alpha   90.00
_cell.angle_beta   90.00
_cell.angle_gamma   90.00
#
_symmetry.space_group_name_H-M   'P 1'
#
loop_
_entity.id
_entity.type
_entity.pdbx_description
1 polymer ?
#
loop_
_entity_poly.entity_id
_entity_poly.type
_entity_poly.pdbx_seq_one_letter_code
_entity_poly.pdbx_strand_id
1 'polypeptide(L)'
;MSSKPTRPTGFAAPILLVLWIVGSAPFLGRLTRWIEEEVDRSLLIIVPTILFWVAAAAFVIWVVRSAKRLRWTNYTALAVGAVCAVTQATALARGRPEESALERMHLVLYGLVALLLYRAFLRGGRSAIAAAFSAAVLTSLVGLADEFVQWLVWVRVGDFYDCVLNASAAGCGVVFGLGLFGFDTRAPAPAERRTIAVLWAVLVVASFGLVDLANLGHRITDPELGSFRSYYSPDRLERLNENRFARWPTKPPLNPPFQPWHIQDHFLNEATWHVQARNEAFDAEDWPTAASRYYPAVLAEVRNPDGGLRHAFPADRVRRLQQEGAVPVPSYESLAGGNRIWIWPRFLGPTLLLSALLLGVFVALVSARRAGTRS
;
A
#
# COMPACT_ATOMS: atom_id res chain seq x y z
N MET A 1 -43.00 9.55 -22.80
CA MET A 1 -41.89 10.51 -22.65
C MET A 1 -40.58 9.76 -22.76
N SER A 2 -39.84 9.93 -23.86
CA SER A 2 -38.55 9.28 -24.10
C SER A 2 -37.45 10.03 -23.35
N SER A 3 -36.92 9.46 -22.27
CA SER A 3 -35.76 10.01 -21.57
C SER A 3 -34.54 9.91 -22.47
N LYS A 4 -34.04 11.06 -22.97
CA LYS A 4 -32.75 11.10 -23.67
C LYS A 4 -31.70 10.40 -22.79
N PRO A 5 -30.95 9.40 -23.31
CA PRO A 5 -29.90 8.76 -22.55
C PRO A 5 -28.85 9.81 -22.16
N THR A 6 -28.78 10.12 -20.87
CA THR A 6 -27.72 10.98 -20.32
C THR A 6 -26.40 10.23 -20.47
N ARG A 7 -25.51 10.73 -21.34
CA ARG A 7 -24.21 10.12 -21.57
C ARG A 7 -23.45 9.97 -20.24
N PRO A 8 -22.75 8.84 -20.00
CA PRO A 8 -22.02 8.57 -18.76
C PRO A 8 -20.70 9.34 -18.69
N THR A 9 -20.72 10.67 -18.89
CA THR A 9 -19.51 11.51 -18.96
C THR A 9 -18.86 11.76 -17.59
N GLY A 10 -19.50 11.32 -16.49
CA GLY A 10 -19.01 11.55 -15.13
C GLY A 10 -17.78 10.72 -14.73
N PHE A 11 -17.52 9.58 -15.39
CA PHE A 11 -16.48 8.63 -14.96
C PHE A 11 -15.14 8.78 -15.67
N ALA A 12 -15.04 9.57 -16.73
CA ALA A 12 -13.80 9.71 -17.49
C ALA A 12 -12.64 10.21 -16.62
N ALA A 13 -12.88 11.26 -15.81
CA ALA A 13 -11.84 11.84 -14.95
C ALA A 13 -11.30 10.85 -13.89
N PRO A 14 -12.14 10.20 -13.04
CA PRO A 14 -11.61 9.24 -12.08
C PRO A 14 -10.95 8.04 -12.77
N ILE A 15 -11.46 7.56 -13.91
CA ILE A 15 -10.83 6.44 -14.65
C ILE A 15 -9.43 6.83 -15.13
N LEU A 16 -9.27 8.00 -15.76
CA LEU A 16 -7.97 8.46 -16.23
C LEU A 16 -6.98 8.63 -15.07
N LEU A 17 -7.44 9.17 -13.94
CA LEU A 17 -6.60 9.31 -12.74
C LEU A 17 -6.18 7.94 -12.18
N VAL A 18 -7.10 6.97 -12.10
CA VAL A 18 -6.80 5.60 -11.66
C VAL A 18 -5.79 4.92 -12.58
N LEU A 19 -5.98 5.02 -13.89
CA LEU A 19 -5.05 4.46 -14.88
C LEU A 19 -3.67 5.10 -14.76
N TRP A 20 -3.60 6.40 -14.49
CA TRP A 20 -2.35 7.10 -14.27
C TRP A 20 -1.66 6.65 -12.96
N ILE A 21 -2.38 6.54 -11.84
CA ILE A 21 -1.83 6.06 -10.56
C ILE A 21 -1.21 4.67 -10.73
N VAL A 22 -2.03 3.70 -11.16
CA VAL A 22 -1.58 2.30 -11.28
C VAL A 22 -0.52 2.14 -12.38
N GLY A 23 -0.68 2.84 -13.50
CA GLY A 23 0.26 2.76 -14.63
C GLY A 23 1.60 3.44 -14.37
N SER A 24 1.66 4.43 -13.47
CA SER A 24 2.90 5.16 -13.14
C SER A 24 3.69 4.54 -12.01
N ALA A 25 3.08 3.71 -11.14
CA ALA A 25 3.72 3.07 -10.00
C ALA A 25 5.08 2.41 -10.32
N PRO A 26 5.24 1.66 -11.43
CA PRO A 26 6.52 1.04 -11.78
C PRO A 26 7.63 2.04 -12.16
N PHE A 27 7.25 3.26 -12.56
CA PHE A 27 8.17 4.31 -13.01
C PHE A 27 8.55 5.28 -11.91
N LEU A 28 7.71 5.45 -10.87
CA LEU A 28 7.93 6.47 -9.84
C LEU A 28 9.30 6.33 -9.15
N GLY A 29 9.77 5.11 -8.86
CA GLY A 29 11.08 4.93 -8.21
C GLY A 29 12.29 5.28 -9.09
N ARG A 30 12.12 5.29 -10.42
CA ARG A 30 13.13 5.81 -11.36
C ARG A 30 13.05 7.31 -11.45
N LEU A 31 11.81 7.84 -11.53
CA LEU A 31 11.59 9.26 -11.57
C LEU A 31 12.19 9.93 -10.33
N THR A 32 11.93 9.42 -9.13
CA THR A 32 12.51 9.96 -7.89
C THR A 32 14.04 9.98 -7.93
N ARG A 33 14.69 8.87 -8.31
CA ARG A 33 16.16 8.81 -8.41
C ARG A 33 16.72 9.75 -9.46
N TRP A 34 16.11 9.79 -10.65
CA TRP A 34 16.50 10.74 -11.69
C TRP A 34 16.37 12.19 -11.22
N ILE A 35 15.31 12.51 -10.46
CA ILE A 35 15.20 13.85 -9.90
C ILE A 35 16.29 14.07 -8.82
N GLU A 36 16.60 13.09 -7.98
CA GLU A 36 17.68 13.20 -6.97
C GLU A 36 19.09 13.34 -7.56
N GLU A 37 19.35 12.71 -8.71
CA GLU A 37 20.64 12.68 -9.39
C GLU A 37 20.86 13.92 -10.28
N GLU A 38 19.85 14.33 -11.06
CA GLU A 38 20.00 15.40 -12.06
C GLU A 38 19.46 16.77 -11.63
N VAL A 39 18.54 16.81 -10.66
CA VAL A 39 17.91 18.07 -10.24
C VAL A 39 18.51 18.48 -8.89
N ASP A 40 18.95 19.73 -8.79
CA ASP A 40 19.41 20.28 -7.52
C ASP A 40 18.37 20.01 -6.43
N ARG A 41 18.80 19.44 -5.30
CA ARG A 41 17.94 19.10 -4.15
C ARG A 41 17.06 20.28 -3.72
N SER A 42 17.50 21.52 -3.97
CA SER A 42 16.70 22.72 -3.73
C SER A 42 15.42 22.75 -4.58
N LEU A 43 15.49 22.43 -5.88
CA LEU A 43 14.35 22.41 -6.80
C LEU A 43 13.37 21.28 -6.50
N LEU A 44 13.86 20.16 -5.96
CA LEU A 44 13.06 19.03 -5.47
C LEU A 44 12.07 19.43 -4.37
N ILE A 45 12.41 20.45 -3.58
CA ILE A 45 11.54 20.98 -2.54
C ILE A 45 10.70 22.11 -3.11
N ILE A 46 11.30 23.02 -3.87
CA ILE A 46 10.65 24.25 -4.35
C ILE A 46 9.51 23.94 -5.33
N VAL A 47 9.75 23.12 -6.36
CA VAL A 47 8.76 22.90 -7.43
C VAL A 47 7.50 22.21 -6.90
N PRO A 48 7.58 21.08 -6.16
CA PRO A 48 6.39 20.46 -5.57
C PRO A 48 5.68 21.38 -4.57
N THR A 49 6.43 22.19 -3.81
CA THR A 49 5.84 23.17 -2.89
C THR A 49 5.04 24.24 -3.63
N ILE A 50 5.58 24.81 -4.71
CA ILE A 50 4.85 25.80 -5.54
C ILE A 50 3.61 25.15 -6.15
N LEU A 51 3.75 23.97 -6.77
CA LEU A 51 2.62 23.25 -7.38
C LEU A 51 1.54 22.92 -6.34
N PHE A 52 1.93 22.53 -5.13
CA PHE A 52 1.02 22.30 -4.02
C PHE A 52 0.25 23.57 -3.65
N TRP A 53 0.93 24.71 -3.46
CA TRP A 53 0.27 25.96 -3.11
C TRP A 53 -0.64 26.49 -4.22
N VAL A 54 -0.26 26.34 -5.49
CA VAL A 54 -1.11 26.68 -6.64
C VAL A 54 -2.37 25.80 -6.65
N ALA A 55 -2.21 24.49 -6.47
CA ALA A 55 -3.34 23.56 -6.40
C ALA A 55 -4.26 23.86 -5.21
N ALA A 56 -3.67 24.14 -4.03
CA ALA A 56 -4.41 24.51 -2.83
C ALA A 56 -5.18 25.84 -3.03
N ALA A 57 -4.57 26.85 -3.63
CA ALA A 57 -5.23 28.12 -3.93
C ALA A 57 -6.38 27.95 -4.93
N ALA A 58 -6.15 27.22 -6.02
CA ALA A 58 -7.19 26.90 -7.01
C ALA A 58 -8.38 26.15 -6.36
N PHE A 59 -8.06 25.23 -5.45
CA PHE A 59 -9.06 24.49 -4.68
C PHE A 59 -9.86 25.39 -3.73
N VAL A 60 -9.20 26.24 -2.94
CA VAL A 60 -9.88 27.21 -2.06
C VAL A 60 -10.79 28.13 -2.87
N ILE A 61 -10.30 28.67 -3.99
CA ILE A 61 -11.11 29.50 -4.90
C ILE A 61 -12.34 28.73 -5.38
N TRP A 62 -12.19 27.46 -5.75
CA TRP A 62 -13.30 26.62 -6.17
C TRP A 62 -14.31 26.36 -5.05
N VAL A 63 -13.85 26.07 -3.84
CA VAL A 63 -14.70 25.87 -2.65
C VAL A 63 -15.46 27.16 -2.33
N VAL A 64 -14.79 28.32 -2.29
CA VAL A 64 -15.41 29.62 -2.04
C VAL A 64 -16.45 29.96 -3.10
N ARG A 65 -16.16 29.70 -4.38
CA ARG A 65 -17.14 29.89 -5.47
C ARG A 65 -18.33 28.95 -5.35
N SER A 66 -18.11 27.74 -4.82
CA SER A 66 -19.16 26.75 -4.57
C SER A 66 -19.95 27.03 -3.28
N ALA A 67 -19.37 27.79 -2.34
CA ALA A 67 -19.88 28.05 -1.00
C ALA A 67 -21.26 28.72 -0.99
N LYS A 68 -21.58 29.53 -2.00
CA LYS A 68 -22.90 30.18 -2.12
C LYS A 68 -24.08 29.20 -2.18
N ARG A 69 -23.82 27.90 -2.40
CA ARG A 69 -24.83 26.83 -2.47
C ARG A 69 -24.78 25.86 -1.29
N LEU A 70 -23.84 26.05 -0.36
CA LEU A 70 -23.59 25.12 0.74
C LEU A 70 -24.49 25.43 1.94
N ARG A 71 -25.02 24.38 2.58
CA ARG A 71 -25.75 24.48 3.85
C ARG A 71 -24.78 24.30 5.02
N TRP A 72 -25.21 24.59 6.24
CA TRP A 72 -24.36 24.42 7.43
C TRP A 72 -23.80 22.99 7.57
N THR A 73 -24.63 21.99 7.27
CA THR A 73 -24.23 20.57 7.23
C THR A 73 -23.08 20.29 6.27
N ASN A 74 -23.00 21.03 5.16
CA ASN A 74 -21.90 20.91 4.22
C ASN A 74 -20.58 21.43 4.82
N TYR A 75 -20.62 22.57 5.51
CA TYR A 75 -19.44 23.11 6.20
C TYR A 75 -18.95 22.17 7.29
N THR A 76 -19.85 21.57 8.06
CA THR A 76 -19.48 20.54 9.05
C THR A 76 -18.79 19.36 8.38
N ALA A 77 -19.33 18.83 7.28
CA ALA A 77 -18.69 17.73 6.55
C ALA A 77 -17.32 18.12 5.97
N LEU A 78 -17.17 19.33 5.44
CA LEU A 78 -15.87 19.84 4.97
C LEU A 78 -14.86 19.93 6.12
N ALA A 79 -15.27 20.48 7.26
CA ALA A 79 -14.42 20.57 8.45
C ALA A 79 -14.01 19.19 8.97
N VAL A 80 -14.95 18.24 9.07
CA VAL A 80 -14.64 16.86 9.47
C VAL A 80 -13.69 16.21 8.47
N GLY A 81 -13.94 16.34 7.17
CA GLY A 81 -13.06 15.80 6.12
C GLY A 81 -11.64 16.39 6.19
N ALA A 82 -11.52 17.70 6.45
CA ALA A 82 -10.24 18.37 6.62
C ALA A 82 -9.51 17.91 7.89
N VAL A 83 -10.21 17.77 9.02
CA VAL A 83 -9.64 17.25 10.27
C VAL A 83 -9.16 15.81 10.09
N CYS A 84 -9.95 14.94 9.43
CA CYS A 84 -9.54 13.57 9.11
C CYS A 84 -8.29 13.56 8.22
N ALA A 85 -8.24 14.41 7.19
CA ALA A 85 -7.08 14.51 6.30
C ALA A 85 -5.82 14.99 7.04
N VAL A 86 -5.93 16.01 7.89
CA VAL A 86 -4.81 16.47 8.73
C VAL A 86 -4.37 15.37 9.68
N THR A 87 -5.31 14.69 10.34
CA THR A 87 -5.01 13.59 11.26
C THR A 87 -4.27 12.46 10.53
N GLN A 88 -4.72 12.07 9.34
CA GLN A 88 -4.00 11.09 8.51
C GLN A 88 -2.59 11.60 8.15
N ALA A 89 -2.44 12.85 7.74
CA ALA A 89 -1.16 13.41 7.31
C ALA A 89 -0.13 13.59 8.44
N THR A 90 -0.56 13.58 9.71
CA THR A 90 0.30 13.82 10.88
C THR A 90 0.41 12.61 11.80
N ALA A 91 -0.71 11.98 12.18
CA ALA A 91 -0.74 10.90 13.16
C ALA A 91 -0.33 9.55 12.58
N LEU A 92 -0.41 9.37 11.25
CA LEU A 92 0.02 8.15 10.56
C LEU A 92 1.41 8.30 9.93
N ALA A 93 2.13 9.38 10.21
CA ALA A 93 3.46 9.61 9.64
C ALA A 93 4.50 8.67 10.29
N ARG A 94 5.20 7.86 9.50
CA ARG A 94 6.25 6.92 9.98
C ARG A 94 7.56 7.60 10.42
N GLY A 95 7.62 8.93 10.44
CA GLY A 95 8.69 9.73 11.03
C GLY A 95 9.86 10.06 10.10
N ARG A 96 10.07 9.31 9.01
CA ARG A 96 11.02 9.70 7.95
C ARG A 96 10.39 10.72 7.00
N PRO A 97 11.09 11.82 6.64
CA PRO A 97 10.54 12.85 5.76
C PRO A 97 10.09 12.32 4.39
N GLU A 98 10.85 11.39 3.79
CA GLU A 98 10.59 10.83 2.47
C GLU A 98 9.36 9.91 2.49
N GLU A 99 9.26 9.05 3.51
CA GLU A 99 8.09 8.18 3.74
C GLU A 99 6.84 9.04 3.99
N SER A 100 6.95 10.07 4.84
CA SER A 100 5.85 11.00 5.13
C SER A 100 5.37 11.76 3.88
N ALA A 101 6.27 12.09 2.95
CA ALA A 101 5.90 12.73 1.69
C ALA A 101 5.09 11.78 0.79
N LEU A 102 5.49 10.50 0.71
CA LEU A 102 4.73 9.49 0.00
C LEU A 102 3.36 9.27 0.63
N GLU A 103 3.27 9.11 1.95
CA GLU A 103 2.00 8.93 2.68
C GLU A 103 1.01 10.09 2.44
N ARG A 104 1.50 11.33 2.35
CA ARG A 104 0.69 12.50 1.98
C ARG A 104 0.25 12.46 0.51
N MET A 105 1.09 11.94 -0.38
CA MET A 105 0.72 11.71 -1.77
C MET A 105 -0.42 10.70 -1.87
N HIS A 106 -0.39 9.60 -1.09
CA HIS A 106 -1.51 8.65 -0.99
C HIS A 106 -2.81 9.35 -0.56
N LEU A 107 -2.76 10.18 0.49
CA LEU A 107 -3.90 10.98 0.94
C LEU A 107 -4.52 11.81 -0.20
N VAL A 108 -3.69 12.53 -0.96
CA VAL A 108 -4.15 13.41 -2.04
C VAL A 108 -4.71 12.59 -3.22
N LEU A 109 -3.97 11.62 -3.71
CA LEU A 109 -4.34 10.87 -4.92
C LEU A 109 -5.61 10.06 -4.70
N TYR A 110 -5.65 9.25 -3.64
CA TYR A 110 -6.80 8.38 -3.35
C TYR A 110 -8.00 9.17 -2.81
N GLY A 111 -7.76 10.22 -2.02
CA GLY A 111 -8.81 11.16 -1.63
C GLY A 111 -9.47 11.83 -2.84
N LEU A 112 -8.69 12.24 -3.83
CA LEU A 112 -9.20 12.83 -5.07
C LEU A 112 -9.98 11.82 -5.93
N VAL A 113 -9.49 10.59 -6.08
CA VAL A 113 -10.23 9.51 -6.78
C VAL A 113 -11.59 9.29 -6.11
N ALA A 114 -11.62 9.15 -4.78
CA ALA A 114 -12.86 8.96 -4.03
C ALA A 114 -13.83 10.15 -4.19
N LEU A 115 -13.33 11.37 -4.10
CA LEU A 115 -14.11 12.59 -4.32
C LEU A 115 -14.75 12.63 -5.71
N LEU A 116 -13.97 12.29 -6.76
CA LEU A 116 -14.44 12.27 -8.14
C LEU A 116 -15.45 11.14 -8.40
N LEU A 117 -15.21 9.94 -7.86
CA LEU A 117 -16.15 8.83 -7.94
C LEU A 117 -17.47 9.15 -7.22
N TYR A 118 -17.41 9.75 -6.03
CA TYR A 118 -18.59 10.18 -5.29
C TYR A 118 -19.46 11.13 -6.14
N ARG A 119 -18.83 12.15 -6.72
CA ARG A 119 -19.49 13.09 -7.64
C ARG A 119 -20.09 12.39 -8.86
N ALA A 120 -19.37 11.44 -9.45
CA ALA A 120 -19.83 10.69 -10.62
C ALA A 120 -21.07 9.86 -10.29
N PHE A 121 -21.08 9.18 -9.14
CA PHE A 121 -22.24 8.40 -8.69
C PHE A 121 -23.46 9.26 -8.38
N LEU A 122 -23.30 10.41 -7.72
CA LEU A 122 -24.39 11.34 -7.50
C LEU A 122 -25.02 11.82 -8.82
N ARG A 123 -24.18 12.16 -9.81
CA ARG A 123 -24.65 12.56 -11.15
C ARG A 123 -25.37 11.43 -11.89
N GLY A 124 -25.01 10.18 -11.60
CA GLY A 124 -25.69 8.99 -12.08
C GLY A 124 -27.02 8.70 -11.37
N GLY A 125 -27.46 9.57 -10.45
CA GLY A 125 -28.74 9.45 -9.76
C GLY A 125 -28.74 8.52 -8.55
N ARG A 126 -27.55 8.07 -8.09
CA ARG A 126 -27.46 7.25 -6.88
C ARG A 126 -27.82 8.03 -5.62
N SER A 127 -28.31 7.32 -4.61
CA SER A 127 -28.43 7.88 -3.25
C SER A 127 -27.05 8.28 -2.71
N ALA A 128 -26.99 9.31 -1.87
CA ALA A 128 -25.71 9.80 -1.35
C ALA A 128 -24.99 8.74 -0.51
N ILE A 129 -25.73 7.94 0.26
CA ILE A 129 -25.18 6.80 1.02
C ILE A 129 -24.55 5.77 0.07
N ALA A 130 -25.24 5.39 -1.01
CA ALA A 130 -24.71 4.42 -1.96
C ALA A 130 -23.52 4.95 -2.74
N ALA A 131 -23.56 6.23 -3.14
CA ALA A 131 -22.46 6.92 -3.80
C ALA A 131 -21.23 6.98 -2.90
N ALA A 132 -21.39 7.35 -1.63
CA ALA A 132 -20.31 7.46 -0.64
C ALA A 132 -19.63 6.10 -0.41
N PHE A 133 -20.42 5.07 -0.11
CA PHE A 133 -19.88 3.73 0.12
C PHE A 133 -19.21 3.17 -1.14
N SER A 134 -19.85 3.27 -2.30
CA SER A 134 -19.29 2.76 -3.56
C SER A 134 -17.98 3.47 -3.92
N ALA A 135 -17.90 4.79 -3.70
CA ALA A 135 -16.68 5.55 -3.95
C ALA A 135 -15.55 5.13 -2.99
N ALA A 136 -15.82 5.02 -1.69
CA ALA A 136 -14.82 4.58 -0.72
C ALA A 136 -14.27 3.18 -1.05
N VAL A 137 -15.17 2.23 -1.32
CA VAL A 137 -14.79 0.84 -1.63
C VAL A 137 -14.04 0.73 -2.96
N LEU A 138 -14.52 1.38 -4.02
CA LEU A 138 -13.82 1.33 -5.31
C LEU A 138 -12.45 2.00 -5.25
N THR A 139 -12.31 3.14 -4.56
CA THR A 139 -10.99 3.74 -4.35
C THR A 139 -10.07 2.83 -3.54
N SER A 140 -10.60 2.13 -2.52
CA SER A 140 -9.81 1.17 -1.75
C SER A 140 -9.36 -0.02 -2.61
N LEU A 141 -10.21 -0.49 -3.52
CA LEU A 141 -9.86 -1.51 -4.52
C LEU A 141 -8.78 -1.03 -5.49
N VAL A 142 -8.80 0.25 -5.89
CA VAL A 142 -7.70 0.86 -6.66
C VAL A 142 -6.42 0.86 -5.84
N GLY A 143 -6.48 1.20 -4.55
CA GLY A 143 -5.32 1.15 -3.66
C GLY A 143 -4.73 -0.25 -3.55
N LEU A 144 -5.58 -1.28 -3.41
CA LEU A 144 -5.12 -2.68 -3.44
C LEU A 144 -4.48 -3.07 -4.78
N ALA A 145 -5.03 -2.60 -5.89
CA ALA A 145 -4.50 -2.89 -7.22
C ALA A 145 -3.13 -2.22 -7.44
N ASP A 146 -2.97 -0.97 -7.00
CA ASP A 146 -1.68 -0.28 -7.00
C ASP A 146 -0.63 -1.03 -6.16
N GLU A 147 -0.96 -1.37 -4.91
CA GLU A 147 -0.05 -2.12 -4.05
C GLU A 147 0.28 -3.52 -4.58
N PHE A 148 -0.67 -4.18 -5.24
CA PHE A 148 -0.41 -5.44 -5.94
C PHE A 148 0.57 -5.27 -7.11
N VAL A 149 0.43 -4.20 -7.91
CA VAL A 149 1.38 -3.89 -8.98
C VAL A 149 2.75 -3.54 -8.40
N GLN A 150 2.79 -2.77 -7.32
CA GLN A 150 4.03 -2.44 -6.61
C GLN A 150 4.72 -3.67 -6.04
N TRP A 151 3.97 -4.62 -5.48
CA TRP A 151 4.48 -5.91 -5.05
C TRP A 151 5.11 -6.70 -6.19
N LEU A 152 4.52 -6.68 -7.39
CA LEU A 152 5.10 -7.35 -8.56
C LEU A 152 6.39 -6.70 -9.05
N VAL A 153 6.60 -5.40 -8.82
CA VAL A 153 7.71 -4.63 -9.41
C VAL A 153 8.90 -4.55 -8.46
N TRP A 154 10.09 -4.90 -8.97
CA TRP A 154 11.33 -5.01 -8.18
C TRP A 154 11.65 -3.84 -7.25
N VAL A 155 11.40 -2.60 -7.69
CA VAL A 155 11.84 -1.36 -7.02
C VAL A 155 10.90 -0.96 -5.88
N ARG A 156 9.76 -1.62 -5.75
CA ARG A 156 8.73 -1.30 -4.77
C ARG A 156 8.48 -2.49 -3.88
N VAL A 157 7.88 -2.21 -2.74
CA VAL A 157 7.50 -3.22 -1.77
C VAL A 157 6.04 -2.94 -1.53
N GLY A 158 5.16 -3.79 -2.06
CA GLY A 158 3.75 -3.68 -1.72
C GLY A 158 3.58 -3.89 -0.22
N ASP A 159 2.93 -2.94 0.45
CA ASP A 159 2.68 -2.98 1.89
C ASP A 159 1.17 -2.82 2.13
N PHE A 160 0.56 -3.76 2.85
CA PHE A 160 -0.85 -3.64 3.20
C PHE A 160 -1.14 -2.38 4.04
N TYR A 161 -0.13 -1.85 4.76
CA TYR A 161 -0.27 -0.55 5.40
C TYR A 161 -0.65 0.56 4.42
N ASP A 162 -0.05 0.58 3.22
CA ASP A 162 -0.35 1.57 2.21
C ASP A 162 -1.76 1.38 1.66
N CYS A 163 -2.28 0.15 1.63
CA CYS A 163 -3.70 -0.11 1.38
C CYS A 163 -4.62 0.52 2.43
N VAL A 164 -4.24 0.47 3.71
CA VAL A 164 -4.98 1.11 4.81
C VAL A 164 -4.95 2.63 4.66
N LEU A 165 -3.81 3.21 4.31
CA LEU A 165 -3.68 4.64 4.02
C LEU A 165 -4.55 5.07 2.83
N ASN A 166 -4.61 4.24 1.79
CA ASN A 166 -5.47 4.48 0.62
C ASN A 166 -6.96 4.42 0.98
N ALA A 167 -7.35 3.47 1.82
CA ALA A 167 -8.72 3.35 2.32
C ALA A 167 -9.11 4.52 3.24
N SER A 168 -8.22 4.97 4.12
CA SER A 168 -8.48 6.14 4.97
C SER A 168 -8.54 7.42 4.13
N ALA A 169 -7.67 7.56 3.12
CA ALA A 169 -7.70 8.66 2.16
C ALA A 169 -9.03 8.68 1.38
N ALA A 170 -9.52 7.51 0.97
CA ALA A 170 -10.82 7.38 0.33
C ALA A 170 -11.95 7.87 1.24
N GLY A 171 -11.91 7.51 2.53
CA GLY A 171 -12.82 8.02 3.56
C GLY A 171 -12.80 9.55 3.65
N CYS A 172 -11.60 10.14 3.77
CA CYS A 172 -11.42 11.60 3.77
C CYS A 172 -12.01 12.25 2.52
N GLY A 173 -11.72 11.71 1.34
CA GLY A 173 -12.24 12.20 0.06
C GLY A 173 -13.76 12.12 -0.06
N VAL A 174 -14.37 11.04 0.43
CA VAL A 174 -15.84 10.89 0.48
C VAL A 174 -16.44 11.92 1.43
N VAL A 175 -15.93 12.05 2.66
CA VAL A 175 -16.46 13.00 3.66
C VAL A 175 -16.34 14.43 3.14
N PHE A 176 -15.21 14.77 2.51
CA PHE A 176 -15.04 16.05 1.84
C PHE A 176 -16.05 16.23 0.69
N GLY A 177 -16.30 15.17 -0.08
CA GLY A 177 -17.30 15.15 -1.15
C GLY A 177 -18.73 15.36 -0.68
N LEU A 178 -19.11 14.81 0.48
CA LEU A 178 -20.39 15.09 1.14
C LEU A 178 -20.56 16.60 1.39
N GLY A 179 -19.46 17.23 1.85
CA GLY A 179 -19.39 18.67 2.02
C GLY A 179 -19.57 19.45 0.72
N LEU A 180 -18.91 19.07 -0.36
CA LEU A 180 -18.94 19.84 -1.60
C LEU A 180 -20.19 19.64 -2.47
N PHE A 181 -20.68 18.40 -2.55
CA PHE A 181 -21.74 18.03 -3.49
C PHE A 181 -23.08 17.77 -2.80
N GLY A 182 -23.09 17.82 -1.46
CA GLY A 182 -24.27 17.55 -0.65
C GLY A 182 -24.40 16.09 -0.26
N PHE A 183 -25.30 15.87 0.70
CA PHE A 183 -25.69 14.57 1.22
C PHE A 183 -27.21 14.51 1.28
N ASP A 184 -27.79 13.41 0.77
CA ASP A 184 -29.18 13.08 1.02
C ASP A 184 -29.27 11.90 2.00
N THR A 185 -30.30 11.91 2.83
CA THR A 185 -30.57 10.83 3.80
C THR A 185 -31.42 9.72 3.17
N ARG A 186 -31.55 9.72 1.83
CA ARG A 186 -32.36 8.72 1.13
C ARG A 186 -31.69 7.36 1.31
N ALA A 187 -32.45 6.41 1.85
CA ALA A 187 -31.97 5.05 1.99
C ALA A 187 -31.63 4.47 0.59
N PRO A 188 -30.52 3.73 0.45
CA PRO A 188 -30.19 3.11 -0.82
C PRO A 188 -31.29 2.19 -1.35
N ALA A 189 -31.54 2.25 -2.66
CA ALA A 189 -32.47 1.35 -3.34
C ALA A 189 -31.98 -0.11 -3.27
N PRO A 190 -32.85 -1.13 -3.39
CA PRO A 190 -32.43 -2.53 -3.30
C PRO A 190 -31.30 -2.92 -4.26
N ALA A 191 -31.34 -2.40 -5.49
CA ALA A 191 -30.27 -2.61 -6.47
C ALA A 191 -28.92 -2.00 -6.03
N GLU A 192 -28.95 -0.79 -5.45
CA GLU A 192 -27.75 -0.14 -4.91
C GLU A 192 -27.16 -0.91 -3.74
N ARG A 193 -28.01 -1.41 -2.83
CA ARG A 193 -27.58 -2.24 -1.69
C ARG A 193 -26.92 -3.54 -2.15
N ARG A 194 -27.46 -4.19 -3.19
CA ARG A 194 -26.83 -5.35 -3.81
C ARG A 194 -25.46 -4.99 -4.39
N THR A 195 -25.33 -3.86 -5.09
CA THR A 195 -24.02 -3.41 -5.58
C THR A 195 -23.03 -3.15 -4.45
N ILE A 196 -23.46 -2.46 -3.38
CA ILE A 196 -22.67 -2.22 -2.17
C ILE A 196 -22.16 -3.53 -1.58
N ALA A 197 -23.05 -4.52 -1.41
CA ALA A 197 -22.70 -5.82 -0.85
C ALA A 197 -21.69 -6.58 -1.73
N VAL A 198 -21.87 -6.56 -3.05
CA VAL A 198 -20.92 -7.17 -4.00
C VAL A 198 -19.57 -6.47 -3.95
N LEU A 199 -19.54 -5.14 -4.02
CA LEU A 199 -18.30 -4.37 -3.94
C LEU A 199 -17.55 -4.63 -2.62
N TRP A 200 -18.28 -4.69 -1.51
CA TRP A 200 -17.71 -5.03 -0.21
C TRP A 200 -17.11 -6.44 -0.19
N ALA A 201 -17.83 -7.44 -0.70
CA ALA A 201 -17.32 -8.80 -0.78
C ALA A 201 -16.05 -8.88 -1.63
N VAL A 202 -16.02 -8.19 -2.77
CA VAL A 202 -14.83 -8.12 -3.64
C VAL A 202 -13.67 -7.45 -2.91
N LEU A 203 -13.89 -6.34 -2.21
CA LEU A 203 -12.88 -5.66 -1.40
C LEU A 203 -12.29 -6.60 -0.35
N VAL A 204 -13.15 -7.25 0.44
CA VAL A 204 -12.73 -8.18 1.48
C VAL A 204 -11.87 -9.30 0.89
N VAL A 205 -12.35 -9.99 -0.15
CA VAL A 205 -11.61 -11.10 -0.78
C VAL A 205 -10.28 -10.61 -1.34
N ALA A 206 -10.25 -9.47 -2.03
CA ALA A 206 -9.03 -8.89 -2.57
C ALA A 206 -8.03 -8.50 -1.48
N SER A 207 -8.49 -7.90 -0.38
CA SER A 207 -7.64 -7.57 0.78
C SER A 207 -7.02 -8.82 1.40
N PHE A 208 -7.81 -9.87 1.63
CA PHE A 208 -7.28 -11.13 2.17
C PHE A 208 -6.28 -11.78 1.22
N GLY A 209 -6.58 -11.81 -0.09
CA GLY A 209 -5.67 -12.33 -1.10
C GLY A 209 -4.35 -11.58 -1.14
N LEU A 210 -4.38 -10.24 -1.04
CA LEU A 210 -3.15 -9.45 -1.01
C LEU A 210 -2.35 -9.70 0.28
N VAL A 211 -2.99 -9.71 1.45
CA VAL A 211 -2.30 -9.99 2.74
C VAL A 211 -1.65 -11.38 2.71
N ASP A 212 -2.37 -12.39 2.22
CA ASP A 212 -1.87 -13.76 2.10
C ASP A 212 -0.64 -13.85 1.18
N LEU A 213 -0.64 -13.10 0.07
CA LEU A 213 0.46 -13.10 -0.89
C LEU A 213 1.66 -12.24 -0.48
N ALA A 214 1.43 -11.07 0.14
CA ALA A 214 2.44 -10.02 0.31
C ALA A 214 2.91 -9.81 1.75
N ASN A 215 2.13 -10.24 2.74
CA ASN A 215 2.41 -9.93 4.15
C ASN A 215 2.45 -11.16 5.05
N LEU A 216 1.74 -12.24 4.76
CA LEU A 216 1.81 -13.45 5.58
C LEU A 216 3.12 -14.20 5.37
N GLY A 217 3.67 -14.71 6.46
CA GLY A 217 4.90 -15.51 6.44
C GLY A 217 4.99 -16.50 7.59
N HIS A 218 6.23 -16.91 7.84
CA HIS A 218 6.61 -17.95 8.78
C HIS A 218 7.57 -17.39 9.81
N ARG A 219 7.44 -17.86 11.06
CA ARG A 219 8.50 -17.72 12.05
C ARG A 219 9.46 -18.88 11.87
N ILE A 220 10.74 -18.57 11.67
CA ILE A 220 11.82 -19.55 11.67
C ILE A 220 12.54 -19.41 13.01
N THR A 221 12.65 -20.51 13.74
CA THR A 221 13.38 -20.59 15.01
C THR A 221 14.54 -21.54 14.83
N ASP A 222 15.73 -21.04 15.11
CA ASP A 222 17.00 -21.73 14.95
C ASP A 222 17.73 -21.71 16.30
N PRO A 223 18.13 -22.86 16.85
CA PRO A 223 18.78 -22.91 18.17
C PRO A 223 20.10 -22.14 18.25
N GLU A 224 20.83 -22.00 17.15
CA GLU A 224 22.12 -21.31 17.09
C GLU A 224 21.93 -19.82 16.77
N LEU A 225 20.89 -19.48 16.02
CA LEU A 225 20.77 -18.17 15.39
C LEU A 225 19.68 -17.31 16.05
N GLY A 226 18.75 -17.91 16.80
CA GLY A 226 17.59 -17.22 17.36
C GLY A 226 16.37 -17.37 16.44
N SER A 227 15.55 -16.34 16.31
CA SER A 227 14.36 -16.39 15.45
C SER A 227 14.26 -15.22 14.48
N PHE A 228 13.61 -15.44 13.35
CA PHE A 228 13.30 -14.39 12.37
C PHE A 228 12.01 -14.71 11.63
N ARG A 229 11.49 -13.71 10.92
CA ARG A 229 10.30 -13.85 10.07
C ARG A 229 10.72 -13.97 8.62
N SER A 230 10.07 -14.85 7.87
CA SER A 230 10.32 -15.04 6.44
C SER A 230 9.03 -15.20 5.65
N TYR A 231 8.97 -14.79 4.38
CA TYR A 231 7.83 -15.16 3.53
C TYR A 231 7.82 -16.65 3.18
N TYR A 232 8.95 -17.34 3.41
CA TYR A 232 9.14 -18.73 3.04
C TYR A 232 9.20 -19.62 4.28
N SER A 233 8.66 -20.83 4.15
CA SER A 233 8.93 -21.88 5.14
C SER A 233 10.43 -22.28 5.08
N PRO A 234 10.99 -22.86 6.15
CA PRO A 234 12.39 -23.31 6.17
C PRO A 234 12.78 -24.14 4.93
N ASP A 235 12.03 -25.20 4.62
CA ASP A 235 12.31 -26.07 3.47
C ASP A 235 12.24 -25.33 2.12
N ARG A 236 11.35 -24.34 2.02
CA ARG A 236 11.22 -23.54 0.79
C ARG A 236 12.39 -22.57 0.66
N LEU A 237 12.84 -22.01 1.77
CA LEU A 237 13.99 -21.10 1.81
C LEU A 237 15.28 -21.83 1.43
N GLU A 238 15.48 -23.05 1.91
CA GLU A 238 16.61 -23.91 1.53
C GLU A 238 16.61 -24.19 0.02
N ARG A 239 15.49 -24.67 -0.54
CA ARG A 239 15.37 -24.92 -1.99
C ARG A 239 15.58 -23.66 -2.84
N LEU A 240 15.11 -22.50 -2.37
CA LEU A 240 15.33 -21.23 -3.06
C LEU A 240 16.81 -20.87 -3.06
N ASN A 241 17.50 -21.03 -1.93
CA ASN A 241 18.95 -20.82 -1.85
C ASN A 241 19.71 -21.73 -2.81
N GLU A 242 19.47 -23.04 -2.79
CA GLU A 242 20.12 -23.99 -3.70
C GLU A 242 19.90 -23.60 -5.16
N ASN A 243 18.67 -23.26 -5.52
CA ASN A 243 18.35 -22.80 -6.86
C ASN A 243 19.10 -21.52 -7.24
N ARG A 244 19.21 -20.55 -6.33
CA ARG A 244 19.93 -19.30 -6.58
C ARG A 244 21.43 -19.51 -6.66
N PHE A 245 22.00 -20.38 -5.83
CA PHE A 245 23.40 -20.79 -5.91
C PHE A 245 23.77 -21.40 -7.25
N ALA A 246 22.91 -22.29 -7.79
CA ALA A 246 23.15 -22.90 -9.09
C ALA A 246 22.99 -21.89 -10.25
N ARG A 247 22.06 -20.94 -10.12
CA ARG A 247 21.64 -20.06 -11.22
C ARG A 247 22.43 -18.75 -11.31
N TRP A 248 22.72 -18.10 -10.19
CA TRP A 248 23.29 -16.76 -10.18
C TRP A 248 24.72 -16.64 -10.71
N PRO A 249 25.59 -17.66 -10.64
CA PRO A 249 26.90 -17.57 -11.27
C PRO A 249 26.85 -17.38 -12.80
N THR A 250 25.85 -17.95 -13.46
CA THR A 250 25.67 -17.82 -14.93
C THR A 250 24.65 -16.75 -15.31
N LYS A 251 23.69 -16.46 -14.42
CA LYS A 251 22.66 -15.45 -14.60
C LYS A 251 22.51 -14.63 -13.32
N PRO A 252 23.43 -13.69 -13.05
CA PRO A 252 23.38 -12.89 -11.84
C PRO A 252 22.07 -12.09 -11.78
N PRO A 253 21.59 -11.75 -10.57
CA PRO A 253 20.47 -10.85 -10.45
C PRO A 253 20.81 -9.52 -11.13
N LEU A 254 19.80 -8.86 -11.70
CA LEU A 254 20.03 -7.57 -12.36
C LEU A 254 20.60 -6.57 -11.35
N ASN A 255 21.58 -5.78 -11.78
CA ASN A 255 22.05 -4.64 -11.01
C ASN A 255 21.14 -3.43 -11.31
N PRO A 256 20.89 -2.56 -10.32
CA PRO A 256 20.23 -1.28 -10.57
C PRO A 256 20.95 -0.48 -11.69
N PRO A 257 20.23 0.30 -12.52
CA PRO A 257 18.81 0.60 -12.44
C PRO A 257 17.90 -0.46 -13.11
N PHE A 258 16.96 -1.01 -12.33
CA PHE A 258 15.99 -2.01 -12.81
C PHE A 258 15.01 -1.45 -13.83
N GLN A 259 14.56 -2.28 -14.79
CA GLN A 259 13.47 -1.97 -15.71
C GLN A 259 12.12 -1.88 -14.98
N PRO A 260 11.21 -0.95 -15.37
CA PRO A 260 9.98 -0.68 -14.61
C PRO A 260 9.10 -1.92 -14.46
N TRP A 261 9.13 -2.82 -15.44
CA TRP A 261 8.28 -4.02 -15.46
C TRP A 261 9.04 -5.30 -15.13
N HIS A 262 10.22 -5.20 -14.50
CA HIS A 262 10.92 -6.39 -14.06
C HIS A 262 10.25 -6.97 -12.81
N ILE A 263 9.81 -8.23 -12.92
CA ILE A 263 9.16 -8.94 -11.82
C ILE A 263 10.14 -9.08 -10.65
N GLN A 264 9.68 -8.77 -9.44
CA GLN A 264 10.46 -8.85 -8.22
C GLN A 264 10.87 -10.31 -7.93
N ASP A 265 12.16 -10.53 -7.65
CA ASP A 265 12.60 -11.77 -6.99
C ASP A 265 12.44 -11.54 -5.48
N HIS A 266 11.27 -11.91 -4.96
CA HIS A 266 10.93 -11.72 -3.56
C HIS A 266 11.94 -12.38 -2.61
N PHE A 267 12.60 -13.48 -3.03
CA PHE A 267 13.67 -14.09 -2.25
C PHE A 267 14.86 -13.14 -2.12
N LEU A 268 15.31 -12.53 -3.23
CA LEU A 268 16.43 -11.58 -3.19
C LEU A 268 16.07 -10.32 -2.40
N ASN A 269 14.85 -9.82 -2.52
CA ASN A 269 14.40 -8.65 -1.78
C ASN A 269 14.41 -8.92 -0.25
N GLU A 270 13.78 -10.00 0.18
CA GLU A 270 13.74 -10.41 1.59
C GLU A 270 15.16 -10.66 2.14
N ALA A 271 15.96 -11.44 1.43
CA ALA A 271 17.35 -11.71 1.78
C ALA A 271 18.18 -10.43 1.96
N THR A 272 17.98 -9.46 1.06
CA THR A 272 18.67 -8.17 1.14
C THR A 272 18.30 -7.42 2.43
N TRP A 273 17.03 -7.44 2.85
CA TRP A 273 16.62 -6.82 4.13
C TRP A 273 17.25 -7.49 5.34
N HIS A 274 17.26 -8.82 5.37
CA HIS A 274 17.89 -9.56 6.47
C HIS A 274 19.39 -9.28 6.55
N VAL A 275 20.08 -9.25 5.41
CA VAL A 275 21.50 -8.96 5.38
C VAL A 275 21.80 -7.49 5.72
N GLN A 276 20.96 -6.55 5.28
CA GLN A 276 21.10 -5.16 5.67
C GLN A 276 20.90 -4.97 7.17
N ALA A 277 19.82 -5.51 7.73
CA ALA A 277 19.56 -5.45 9.17
C ALA A 277 20.69 -6.11 9.99
N ARG A 278 21.26 -7.21 9.47
CA ARG A 278 22.47 -7.83 10.05
C ARG A 278 23.64 -6.85 10.10
N ASN A 279 23.91 -6.15 9.00
CA ASN A 279 25.02 -5.21 8.92
C ASN A 279 24.80 -4.00 9.84
N GLU A 280 23.57 -3.47 9.89
CA GLU A 280 23.20 -2.35 10.76
C GLU A 280 23.33 -2.71 12.25
N ALA A 281 22.82 -3.88 12.66
CA ALA A 281 22.96 -4.36 14.03
C ALA A 281 24.43 -4.57 14.42
N PHE A 282 25.24 -5.08 13.49
CA PHE A 282 26.68 -5.18 13.69
C PHE A 282 27.35 -3.81 13.85
N ASP A 283 27.00 -2.83 13.01
CA ASP A 283 27.54 -1.47 13.10
C ASP A 283 27.12 -0.76 14.40
N ALA A 284 25.99 -1.15 14.98
CA ALA A 284 25.51 -0.70 16.28
C ALA A 284 26.12 -1.46 17.48
N GLU A 285 27.06 -2.39 17.24
CA GLU A 285 27.65 -3.29 18.24
C GLU A 285 26.62 -4.19 18.97
N ASP A 286 25.43 -4.37 18.39
CA ASP A 286 24.33 -5.19 18.91
C ASP A 286 24.27 -6.54 18.18
N TRP A 287 25.26 -7.42 18.45
CA TRP A 287 25.47 -8.65 17.67
C TRP A 287 24.84 -9.91 18.29
N PRO A 288 23.68 -10.33 17.81
CA PRO A 288 23.51 -11.76 17.54
C PRO A 288 22.72 -11.94 16.25
N THR A 289 23.35 -11.88 15.08
CA THR A 289 22.57 -11.80 13.83
C THR A 289 22.43 -13.12 13.08
N ALA A 290 21.28 -13.74 13.36
CA ALA A 290 20.77 -15.03 12.89
C ALA A 290 20.82 -15.31 11.38
N ALA A 291 20.53 -14.31 10.55
CA ALA A 291 19.97 -14.59 9.23
C ALA A 291 21.00 -14.93 8.13
N SER A 292 22.30 -14.76 8.41
CA SER A 292 23.35 -14.92 7.39
C SER A 292 23.43 -16.34 6.80
N ARG A 293 23.18 -17.36 7.64
CA ARG A 293 23.17 -18.78 7.23
C ARG A 293 22.02 -19.12 6.28
N TYR A 294 20.95 -18.34 6.30
CA TYR A 294 19.75 -18.58 5.50
C TYR A 294 19.75 -17.84 4.16
N TYR A 295 20.73 -16.97 3.89
CA TYR A 295 20.87 -16.29 2.59
C TYR A 295 22.28 -16.37 1.98
N PRO A 296 22.95 -17.54 1.97
CA PRO A 296 24.33 -17.64 1.51
C PRO A 296 24.49 -17.27 0.03
N ALA A 297 23.46 -17.48 -0.81
CA ALA A 297 23.52 -17.12 -2.23
C ALA A 297 23.65 -15.60 -2.43
N VAL A 298 22.97 -14.80 -1.59
CA VAL A 298 23.02 -13.33 -1.69
C VAL A 298 24.38 -12.79 -1.29
N LEU A 299 24.95 -13.37 -0.24
CA LEU A 299 26.28 -13.02 0.25
C LEU A 299 27.39 -13.41 -0.73
N ALA A 300 27.20 -14.48 -1.51
CA ALA A 300 28.19 -14.98 -2.45
C ALA A 300 28.11 -14.32 -3.84
N GLU A 301 26.91 -13.93 -4.30
CA GLU A 301 26.66 -13.58 -5.71
C GLU A 301 26.24 -12.12 -5.94
N VAL A 302 25.65 -11.42 -4.97
CA VAL A 302 25.16 -10.05 -5.20
C VAL A 302 26.31 -9.03 -5.16
N ARG A 303 26.55 -8.38 -6.29
CA ARG A 303 27.61 -7.39 -6.48
C ARG A 303 27.08 -5.95 -6.53
N ASN A 304 27.92 -5.01 -6.13
CA ASN A 304 27.76 -3.58 -6.39
C ASN A 304 28.08 -3.28 -7.87
N PRO A 305 27.73 -2.07 -8.38
CA PRO A 305 28.12 -1.64 -9.71
C PRO A 305 29.63 -1.64 -9.97
N ASP A 306 30.44 -1.50 -8.93
CA ASP A 306 31.92 -1.56 -8.96
C ASP A 306 32.47 -3.00 -9.00
N GLY A 307 31.61 -4.02 -8.96
CA GLY A 307 31.99 -5.43 -8.95
C GLY A 307 32.33 -5.99 -7.57
N GLY A 308 32.34 -5.17 -6.51
CA GLY A 308 32.52 -5.61 -5.12
C GLY A 308 31.29 -6.36 -4.60
N LEU A 309 31.47 -7.23 -3.59
CA LEU A 309 30.35 -7.89 -2.92
C LEU A 309 29.53 -6.87 -2.13
N ARG A 310 28.29 -6.60 -2.54
CA ARG A 310 27.46 -5.52 -1.99
C ARG A 310 27.15 -5.71 -0.50
N HIS A 311 27.00 -6.96 -0.10
CA HIS A 311 26.43 -7.33 1.17
C HIS A 311 27.35 -8.23 2.02
N ALA A 312 28.55 -8.55 1.52
CA ALA A 312 29.55 -9.28 2.29
C ALA A 312 30.22 -8.36 3.30
N PHE A 313 30.60 -8.91 4.44
CA PHE A 313 31.45 -8.18 5.36
C PHE A 313 32.87 -8.02 4.77
N PRO A 314 33.54 -6.89 5.04
CA PRO A 314 34.99 -6.78 4.85
C PRO A 314 35.75 -7.92 5.55
N ALA A 315 36.86 -8.37 4.98
CA ALA A 315 37.59 -9.55 5.46
C ALA A 315 38.14 -9.38 6.89
N ASP A 316 38.55 -8.16 7.24
CA ASP A 316 38.95 -7.75 8.59
C ASP A 316 37.79 -7.88 9.58
N ARG A 317 36.57 -7.52 9.17
CA ARG A 317 35.35 -7.65 9.99
C ARG A 317 34.98 -9.11 10.23
N VAL A 318 35.10 -9.96 9.21
CA VAL A 318 34.91 -11.43 9.37
C VAL A 318 35.94 -12.00 10.36
N ARG A 319 37.20 -11.56 10.26
CA ARG A 319 38.27 -12.01 11.16
C ARG A 319 38.00 -11.60 12.62
N ARG A 320 37.54 -10.36 12.83
CA ARG A 320 37.14 -9.87 14.16
C ARG A 320 36.03 -10.73 14.77
N LEU A 321 34.99 -11.03 14.00
CA LEU A 321 33.90 -11.93 14.41
C LEU A 321 34.39 -13.33 14.81
N GLN A 322 35.34 -13.89 14.05
CA GLN A 322 35.95 -15.18 14.35
C GLN A 322 36.82 -15.15 15.61
N GLN A 323 37.47 -14.02 15.90
CA GLN A 323 38.33 -13.83 17.07
C GLN A 323 37.55 -13.58 18.36
N GLU A 324 36.50 -12.75 18.29
CA GLU A 324 35.68 -12.36 19.45
C GLU A 324 34.73 -13.49 19.87
N GLY A 325 34.52 -14.49 19.00
CA GLY A 325 33.69 -15.65 19.31
C GLY A 325 32.24 -15.24 19.55
N ALA A 326 31.52 -14.90 18.48
CA ALA A 326 30.11 -14.53 18.56
C ALA A 326 29.34 -15.60 19.34
N VAL A 327 28.96 -15.29 20.58
CA VAL A 327 28.15 -16.18 21.40
C VAL A 327 26.73 -16.10 20.86
N PRO A 328 26.13 -17.22 20.41
CA PRO A 328 24.75 -17.22 19.98
C PRO A 328 23.86 -16.78 21.15
N VAL A 329 22.92 -15.87 20.88
CA VAL A 329 21.92 -15.44 21.86
C VAL A 329 20.61 -16.13 21.49
N PRO A 330 20.22 -17.24 22.17
CA PRO A 330 19.06 -18.04 21.78
C PRO A 330 17.73 -17.27 21.81
N SER A 331 17.70 -16.12 22.50
CA SER A 331 16.53 -15.24 22.61
C SER A 331 16.47 -14.13 21.57
N TYR A 332 17.40 -14.05 20.62
CA TYR A 332 17.40 -13.00 19.60
C TYR A 332 16.22 -13.18 18.63
N GLU A 333 15.50 -12.08 18.34
CA GLU A 333 14.54 -12.01 17.25
C GLU A 333 14.97 -10.92 16.26
N SER A 334 15.29 -11.32 15.03
CA SER A 334 15.65 -10.38 13.98
C SER A 334 14.48 -9.43 13.68
N LEU A 335 14.74 -8.12 13.81
CA LEU A 335 13.76 -7.08 13.46
C LEU A 335 13.54 -6.92 11.94
N ALA A 336 14.41 -7.51 11.12
CA ALA A 336 14.27 -7.50 9.67
C ALA A 336 12.88 -7.99 9.23
N GLY A 337 12.15 -7.14 8.50
CA GLY A 337 10.80 -7.45 8.03
C GLY A 337 9.72 -7.46 9.12
N GLY A 338 10.01 -7.06 10.36
CA GLY A 338 9.06 -7.17 11.49
C GLY A 338 7.73 -6.45 11.32
N ASN A 339 7.70 -5.35 10.57
CA ASN A 339 6.48 -4.61 10.20
C ASN A 339 5.81 -5.11 8.91
N ARG A 340 6.50 -5.91 8.09
CA ARG A 340 6.06 -6.34 6.76
C ARG A 340 5.58 -7.78 6.73
N ILE A 341 6.27 -8.66 7.46
CA ILE A 341 5.98 -10.09 7.54
C ILE A 341 5.20 -10.36 8.82
N TRP A 342 3.93 -10.70 8.66
CA TRP A 342 3.00 -11.00 9.72
C TRP A 342 2.90 -12.51 9.90
N ILE A 343 2.91 -12.91 11.17
CA ILE A 343 2.69 -14.31 11.55
C ILE A 343 1.30 -14.38 12.15
N TRP A 344 0.38 -15.02 11.42
CA TRP A 344 -0.98 -15.23 11.91
C TRP A 344 -1.19 -16.70 12.27
N PRO A 345 -2.02 -16.98 13.30
CA PRO A 345 -2.59 -18.31 13.44
C PRO A 345 -3.34 -18.69 12.16
N ARG A 346 -3.11 -19.91 11.65
CA ARG A 346 -3.67 -20.37 10.37
C ARG A 346 -5.20 -20.28 10.28
N PHE A 347 -5.91 -20.32 11.41
CA PHE A 347 -7.37 -20.21 11.47
C PHE A 347 -7.88 -18.76 11.39
N LEU A 348 -7.04 -17.77 11.70
CA LEU A 348 -7.49 -16.38 11.88
C LEU A 348 -7.92 -15.76 10.54
N GLY A 349 -7.12 -15.93 9.49
CA GLY A 349 -7.43 -15.41 8.15
C GLY A 349 -8.79 -15.89 7.62
N PRO A 350 -9.02 -17.21 7.49
CA PRO A 350 -10.31 -17.75 7.05
C PRO A 350 -11.50 -17.30 7.91
N THR A 351 -11.31 -17.20 9.23
CA THR A 351 -12.37 -16.78 10.16
C THR A 351 -12.77 -15.32 9.94
N LEU A 352 -11.79 -14.43 9.80
CA LEU A 352 -12.03 -13.01 9.54
C LEU A 352 -12.65 -12.80 8.16
N LEU A 353 -12.16 -13.51 7.13
CA LEU A 353 -12.72 -13.49 5.79
C LEU A 353 -14.19 -13.92 5.79
N LEU A 354 -14.51 -15.06 6.40
CA LEU A 354 -15.88 -15.57 6.48
C LEU A 354 -16.79 -14.58 7.22
N SER A 355 -16.32 -14.04 8.35
CA SER A 355 -17.09 -13.06 9.14
C SER A 355 -17.41 -11.80 8.34
N ALA A 356 -16.44 -11.27 7.59
CA ALA A 356 -16.62 -10.09 6.75
C ALA A 356 -17.54 -10.35 5.54
N LEU A 357 -17.51 -11.56 4.97
CA LEU A 357 -18.42 -11.98 3.90
C LEU A 357 -19.86 -12.13 4.40
N LEU A 358 -20.05 -12.74 5.58
CA LEU A 358 -21.37 -12.90 6.19
C LEU A 358 -22.06 -11.55 6.44
N LEU A 359 -21.30 -10.51 6.80
CA LEU A 359 -21.82 -9.14 6.91
C LEU A 359 -22.36 -8.63 5.56
N GLY A 360 -21.65 -8.87 4.46
CA GLY A 360 -22.11 -8.51 3.11
C GLY A 360 -23.39 -9.24 2.71
N VAL A 361 -23.47 -10.55 3.00
CA VAL A 361 -24.67 -11.36 2.76
C VAL A 361 -25.85 -10.86 3.58
N PHE A 362 -25.64 -10.52 4.85
CA PHE A 362 -26.68 -9.99 5.72
C PHE A 362 -27.28 -8.69 5.15
N VAL A 363 -26.43 -7.75 4.69
CA VAL A 363 -26.87 -6.50 4.05
C VAL A 363 -27.72 -6.78 2.79
N ALA A 364 -27.34 -7.78 1.99
CA ALA A 364 -28.10 -8.18 0.82
C ALA A 364 -29.47 -8.80 1.19
N LEU A 365 -29.52 -9.71 2.17
CA LEU A 365 -30.74 -10.43 2.57
C LEU A 365 -31.80 -9.52 3.21
N VAL A 366 -31.39 -8.59 4.07
CA VAL A 366 -32.30 -7.60 4.68
C VAL A 366 -33.01 -6.75 3.61
N SER A 367 -32.38 -6.59 2.44
CA SER A 367 -32.91 -5.82 1.32
C SER A 367 -34.00 -6.54 0.54
N ALA A 368 -33.91 -7.88 0.42
CA ALA A 368 -34.88 -8.68 -0.34
C ALA A 368 -36.25 -8.73 0.35
N ARG A 369 -36.29 -8.85 1.69
CA ARG A 369 -37.56 -8.99 2.44
C ARG A 369 -38.47 -7.76 2.38
N ARG A 370 -37.92 -6.54 2.29
CA ARG A 370 -38.73 -5.30 2.21
C ARG A 370 -39.37 -5.07 0.84
N ALA A 371 -38.89 -5.72 -0.21
CA ALA A 371 -39.45 -5.58 -1.55
C ALA A 371 -40.77 -6.36 -1.71
N GLY A 372 -40.92 -7.50 -1.01
CA GLY A 372 -42.09 -8.38 -1.13
C GLY A 372 -43.32 -7.97 -0.32
N THR A 373 -43.21 -7.01 0.62
CA THR A 373 -44.34 -6.60 1.48
C THR A 373 -45.09 -5.37 0.97
N ARG A 374 -44.80 -4.91 -0.26
CA ARG A 374 -45.45 -3.73 -0.89
C ARG A 374 -46.18 -4.05 -2.20
N SER A 375 -46.23 -5.33 -2.57
CA SER A 375 -47.15 -5.88 -3.57
C SER A 375 -48.36 -6.46 -2.86
#